data_AF-A0A0N7M9S1-F1
#
_entry.id   AF-A0A0N7M9S1-F1
#
_cell.length_a   1.000
_cell.length_b   1.000
_cell.length_c   1.000
_cell.angle_alpha   90.00
_cell.angle_beta   90.00
_cell.angle_gamma   90.00
#
_symmetry.space_group_name_H-M   'P 1'
#
loop_
_entity.id
_entity.type
_entity.pdbx_description
1 polymer ?
#
loop_
_entity_poly.entity_id
_entity_poly.type
_entity_poly.pdbx_seq_one_letter_code
_entity_poly.pdbx_strand_id
1 'polypeptide(L)'
;MPSDATLQVIPRDRLVFTIKWGASAIQIMGYTATGFGWTPWNLYLFLFGVLGWFAVGALWNDKALMLVHLVALGAMIAGMSSS
;
A
#
# COMPACT_ATOMS: atom_id res chain seq x y z
N MET A 1 -5.69 33.67 -21.24
CA MET A 1 -5.66 32.26 -20.82
C MET A 1 -4.28 31.71 -21.09
N PRO A 2 -3.60 31.07 -20.14
CA PRO A 2 -2.59 30.08 -20.46
C PRO A 2 -3.24 28.70 -20.29
N SER A 3 -3.68 28.11 -21.40
CA SER A 3 -4.24 26.75 -21.50
C SER A 3 -3.17 25.65 -21.53
N ASP A 4 -1.90 25.99 -21.24
CA ASP A 4 -0.75 25.10 -21.43
C ASP A 4 -0.11 24.62 -20.12
N ALA A 5 -0.89 24.57 -19.03
CA ALA A 5 -0.49 23.87 -17.80
C ALA A 5 -0.80 22.35 -17.86
N THR A 6 -0.99 21.79 -19.06
CA THR A 6 -1.39 20.39 -19.28
C THR A 6 -0.24 19.44 -19.58
N LEU A 7 1.00 19.92 -19.66
CA LEU A 7 2.11 19.09 -20.14
C LEU A 7 3.10 18.73 -19.03
N GLN A 8 3.06 17.45 -18.67
CA GLN A 8 3.99 16.67 -17.84
C GLN A 8 3.58 16.45 -16.37
N VAL A 9 2.46 15.74 -16.16
CA VAL A 9 2.44 14.80 -15.02
C VAL A 9 3.58 13.81 -15.26
N ILE A 10 4.68 13.95 -14.53
CA ILE A 10 5.86 13.09 -14.68
C ILE A 10 5.40 11.63 -14.50
N PRO A 11 5.84 10.66 -15.33
CA PRO A 11 5.39 9.26 -15.26
C PRO A 11 5.42 8.67 -13.85
N ARG A 12 6.37 9.13 -13.04
CA ARG A 12 6.55 8.81 -11.62
C ARG A 12 5.37 9.23 -10.75
N ASP A 13 4.81 10.41 -10.95
CA ASP A 13 3.70 10.92 -10.13
C ASP A 13 2.41 10.15 -10.40
N ARG A 14 2.17 9.79 -11.67
CA ARG A 14 1.06 8.91 -12.05
C ARG A 14 1.24 7.51 -11.45
N LEU A 15 2.45 6.96 -11.52
CA LEU A 15 2.78 5.65 -10.93
C LEU A 15 2.52 5.65 -9.41
N VAL A 16 3.07 6.63 -8.70
CA VAL A 16 2.87 6.82 -7.26
C VAL A 16 1.38 6.93 -6.94
N PHE A 17 0.65 7.75 -7.70
CA PHE A 17 -0.78 7.93 -7.50
C PHE A 17 -1.53 6.60 -7.62
N THR A 18 -1.32 5.86 -8.70
CA THR A 18 -1.96 4.57 -8.93
C THR A 18 -1.63 3.55 -7.84
N ILE A 19 -0.35 3.41 -7.47
CA ILE A 19 0.07 2.45 -6.44
C ILE A 19 -0.54 2.85 -5.09
N LYS A 20 -0.49 4.12 -4.70
CA LYS A 20 -1.01 4.61 -3.42
C LYS A 20 -2.50 4.31 -3.28
N TRP A 21 -3.30 4.67 -4.28
CA TRP A 21 -4.74 4.45 -4.23
C TRP A 21 -5.12 2.98 -4.35
N GLY A 22 -4.40 2.21 -5.18
CA GLY A 22 -4.58 0.76 -5.26
C GLY A 22 -4.28 0.07 -3.93
N ALA A 23 -3.13 0.39 -3.31
CA ALA A 23 -2.73 -0.13 -2.01
C ALA A 23 -3.75 0.22 -0.92
N SER A 24 -4.24 1.46 -0.91
CA SER A 24 -5.27 1.92 0.04
C SER A 24 -6.58 1.17 -0.12
N ALA A 25 -7.07 0.99 -1.35
CA ALA A 25 -8.30 0.25 -1.62
C ALA A 25 -8.20 -1.20 -1.15
N ILE A 26 -7.06 -1.86 -1.42
CA ILE A 26 -6.80 -3.23 -0.96
C ILE A 26 -6.76 -3.29 0.57
N GLN A 27 -6.12 -2.34 1.24
CA GLN A 27 -6.06 -2.29 2.71
C GLN A 27 -7.44 -2.09 3.33
N ILE A 28 -8.28 -1.23 2.75
CA ILE A 28 -9.69 -1.06 3.14
C ILE A 28 -10.44 -2.39 3.03
N MET A 29 -10.29 -3.11 1.92
CA MET A 29 -10.87 -4.45 1.79
C MET A 29 -10.33 -5.42 2.85
N GLY A 30 -9.06 -5.33 3.24
CA GLY A 30 -8.47 -6.11 4.34
C GLY A 30 -9.10 -5.80 5.70
N TYR A 31 -9.36 -4.52 6.00
CA TYR A 31 -10.10 -4.11 7.20
C TYR A 31 -11.54 -4.63 7.17
N THR A 32 -12.21 -4.53 6.03
CA THR A 32 -13.56 -5.07 5.84
C THR A 32 -13.59 -6.58 6.07
N ALA A 33 -12.72 -7.34 5.40
CA ALA A 33 -12.60 -8.79 5.57
C ALA A 33 -12.31 -9.19 7.02
N THR A 34 -11.50 -8.41 7.74
CA THR A 34 -11.25 -8.61 9.18
C THR A 34 -12.52 -8.41 10.00
N GLY A 35 -13.30 -7.35 9.72
CA GLY A 35 -14.57 -7.09 10.40
C GLY A 35 -15.61 -8.19 10.18
N PHE A 36 -15.59 -8.85 9.02
CA PHE A 36 -16.47 -9.98 8.70
C PHE A 36 -15.89 -11.36 9.08
N GLY A 37 -14.69 -11.42 9.67
CA GLY A 37 -14.05 -12.68 10.07
C GLY A 37 -13.58 -13.55 8.89
N TRP A 38 -13.30 -12.95 7.73
CA TRP A 38 -12.87 -13.68 6.53
C TRP A 38 -11.37 -13.97 6.56
N THR A 39 -11.01 -15.05 7.26
CA THR A 39 -9.66 -15.61 7.28
C THR A 39 -9.50 -16.74 6.24
N PRO A 40 -8.34 -16.84 5.55
CA PRO A 40 -7.14 -15.99 5.65
C PRO A 40 -7.15 -14.78 4.69
N TRP A 41 -8.24 -14.52 3.98
CA TRP A 41 -8.30 -13.49 2.93
C TRP A 41 -7.93 -12.08 3.43
N ASN A 42 -8.36 -11.73 4.64
CA ASN A 42 -7.97 -10.47 5.27
C ASN A 42 -6.44 -10.30 5.36
N LEU A 43 -5.71 -11.35 5.72
CA LEU A 43 -4.24 -11.33 5.82
C LEU A 43 -3.58 -11.11 4.46
N TYR A 44 -4.06 -11.79 3.41
CA TYR A 44 -3.53 -11.59 2.06
C TYR A 44 -3.80 -10.18 1.53
N LEU A 45 -5.00 -9.64 1.76
CA LEU A 45 -5.33 -8.26 1.41
C LEU A 45 -4.42 -7.28 2.13
N PHE A 46 -4.21 -7.45 3.44
CA PHE A 46 -3.26 -6.61 4.17
C PHE A 46 -1.82 -6.74 3.66
N LEU A 47 -1.34 -7.94 3.31
CA LEU A 47 -0.01 -8.14 2.75
C LEU A 47 0.19 -7.31 1.46
N PHE A 48 -0.77 -7.40 0.53
CA PHE A 48 -0.71 -6.61 -0.71
C PHE A 48 -0.80 -5.10 -0.44
N GLY A 49 -1.67 -4.68 0.48
CA GLY A 49 -1.77 -3.27 0.88
C GLY A 49 -0.47 -2.74 1.49
N VAL A 50 0.15 -3.50 2.39
CA VAL A 50 1.41 -3.13 3.05
C VAL A 50 2.57 -3.06 2.06
N LEU A 51 2.68 -4.04 1.14
CA LEU A 51 3.69 -4.01 0.07
C LEU A 51 3.52 -2.80 -0.85
N GLY A 52 2.28 -2.47 -1.22
CA GLY A 52 1.98 -1.31 -2.04
C GLY A 52 2.38 0.01 -1.35
N TRP A 53 2.07 0.17 -0.06
CA TRP A 53 2.48 1.35 0.69
C TRP A 53 3.99 1.42 0.98
N PHE A 54 4.66 0.29 1.16
CA PHE A 54 6.12 0.23 1.21
C PHE A 54 6.74 0.75 -0.11
N ALA A 55 6.20 0.33 -1.26
CA ALA A 55 6.63 0.81 -2.57
C ALA A 55 6.39 2.32 -2.72
N VAL A 56 5.26 2.86 -2.24
CA VAL A 56 5.01 4.31 -2.19
C VAL A 56 6.07 5.01 -1.33
N GLY A 57 6.41 4.47 -0.15
CA GLY A 57 7.47 5.01 0.69
C GLY A 57 8.83 5.07 -0.02
N ALA A 58 9.19 4.00 -0.72
CA ALA A 58 10.41 3.97 -1.53
C ALA A 58 10.36 5.01 -2.67
N LEU A 59 9.22 5.13 -3.36
CA LEU A 59 9.01 6.15 -4.39
C LEU A 59 8.98 7.57 -3.82
N TRP A 60 8.67 7.78 -2.54
CA TRP A 60 8.77 9.10 -1.91
C TRP A 60 10.12 9.35 -1.21
N ASN A 61 11.01 8.34 -1.16
CA ASN A 61 12.18 8.35 -0.29
C ASN A 61 11.83 8.64 1.19
N ASP A 62 10.61 8.27 1.61
CA ASP A 62 10.13 8.47 2.98
C ASP A 62 10.52 7.25 3.82
N LYS A 63 11.60 7.40 4.60
CA LYS A 63 12.13 6.34 5.46
C LYS A 63 11.17 5.95 6.57
N ALA A 64 10.36 6.89 7.07
CA ALA A 64 9.39 6.60 8.12
C ALA A 64 8.26 5.74 7.57
N LEU A 65 7.73 6.11 6.39
CA LEU A 65 6.69 5.33 5.72
C LEU A 65 7.19 3.93 5.36
N MET A 66 8.41 3.81 4.86
CA MET A 66 9.05 2.51 4.58
C MET A 66 9.21 1.66 5.85
N LEU A 67 9.73 2.25 6.94
CA LEU A 67 10.00 1.53 8.18
C LEU A 67 8.73 0.91 8.76
N VAL A 68 7.66 1.69 8.86
CA VAL A 68 6.39 1.22 9.44
C VAL A 68 5.84 0.04 8.64
N HIS A 69 5.85 0.12 7.31
CA HIS A 69 5.34 -0.95 6.46
C HIS A 69 6.26 -2.18 6.43
N LEU A 70 7.58 -1.99 6.53
CA LEU A 70 8.53 -3.10 6.63
C LEU A 70 8.34 -3.88 7.93
N VAL A 71 8.20 -3.18 9.07
CA VAL A 71 7.95 -3.81 10.37
C VAL A 71 6.59 -4.52 10.36
N ALA A 72 5.54 -3.87 9.82
CA ALA A 72 4.23 -4.50 9.68
C ALA A 72 4.29 -5.77 8.82
N LEU A 73 5.01 -5.73 7.69
CA LEU A 73 5.20 -6.89 6.82
C LEU A 73 5.90 -8.05 7.57
N GLY A 74 6.98 -7.75 8.30
CA GLY A 74 7.69 -8.74 9.11
C GLY A 74 6.81 -9.37 10.19
N ALA A 75 6.04 -8.55 10.91
CA ALA A 75 5.10 -9.02 11.93
C ALA A 75 4.00 -9.91 11.33
N MET A 76 3.46 -9.54 10.17
CA MET A 76 2.45 -10.34 9.47
C MET A 76 2.99 -11.68 9.02
N ILE A 77 4.16 -11.72 8.38
CA ILE A 77 4.79 -12.96 7.92
C ILE A 77 5.08 -13.88 9.11
N ALA A 78 5.63 -13.33 10.20
CA ALA A 78 5.90 -14.09 11.42
C ALA A 78 4.61 -14.70 12.01
N GLY A 79 3.55 -13.90 12.17
CA GLY A 79 2.27 -14.37 12.69
C GLY A 79 1.60 -15.43 11.80
N MET A 80 1.70 -15.29 10.47
CA MET A 80 1.20 -16.28 9.52
C MET A 80 2.00 -17.58 9.55
N SER A 81 3.30 -17.51 9.81
CA SER A 81 4.18 -18.68 9.87
C SER A 81 4.09 -19.44 11.20
N SER A 82 3.62 -18.79 12.26
CA SER A 82 3.43 -19.38 13.58
C SER A 82 2.05 -20.03 13.79
N SER A 83 1.19 -20.00 12.77
CA SER A 83 -0.20 -20.45 12.82
C SER A 83 -0.40 -21.82 12.17
#